data_AF-A0A212LQ85-F1
#
_entry.id   AF-A0A212LQ85-F1
#
_cell.length_a   1.000
_cell.length_b   1.000
_cell.length_c   1.000
_cell.angle_alpha   90.00
_cell.angle_beta   90.00
_cell.angle_gamma   90.00
#
_symmetry.space_group_name_H-M   'P 1'
#
loop_
_entity.id
_entity.type
_entity.pdbx_description
1 polymer ?
#
loop_
_entity_poly.entity_id
_entity_poly.type
_entity_poly.pdbx_seq_one_letter_code
_entity_poly.pdbx_strand_id
1 'polypeptide(L)'
;MSIAIVDVNGWQNVLDLKSGKKRTEDTPLIRLVRQVLDRHPYPGDTDLRSNTWVTDTALDMLEQYNPQLVFLSYAQQYFAARYTRLPDIAWDAMIDEIFSEIERFVRQSGFTPIIIGNGDMITIEGWIDLTKLDGAAVCTSCSTRYAGLYNASRRDLEYVHNLQQVERVVSKAEFIREFDGYQEDVRHLPEYLVVAKAGYCFKTPAVPQPVMMPARNEVVPIYTELGKITDITGICEHIRSCGGNRKIALIVLEGIGIKHFRLPYQECDNRLKWFCYEPGVAQYLAISCGKHQLFQYPAGYRQSVEADINTDYPFSGKFEEMPAGTLGEKFVGKSIAIGNRSMFMHTVAGVDISIECFARNLNNLGCLAVIHKRKVGQRFL
;
A
#
# COMPACT_ATOMS: atom_id res chain seq x y z
N MET A 1 6.72 2.76 -21.70
CA MET A 1 5.97 4.04 -21.60
C MET A 1 4.61 3.70 -21.01
N SER A 2 4.17 4.44 -19.99
CA SER A 2 2.95 4.10 -19.23
C SER A 2 1.84 5.13 -19.47
N ILE A 3 0.61 4.63 -19.57
CA ILE A 3 -0.59 5.45 -19.78
C ILE A 3 -1.41 5.43 -18.49
N ALA A 4 -1.94 6.58 -18.09
CA ALA A 4 -2.91 6.71 -17.02
C ALA A 4 -4.29 7.01 -17.62
N ILE A 5 -5.35 6.44 -17.03
CA ILE A 5 -6.74 6.73 -17.34
C ILE A 5 -7.38 7.16 -16.02
N VAL A 6 -7.71 8.44 -15.92
CA VAL A 6 -8.44 8.99 -14.78
C VAL A 6 -9.91 9.01 -15.14
N ASP A 7 -10.74 8.37 -14.33
CA ASP A 7 -12.19 8.35 -14.45
C ASP A 7 -12.83 9.05 -13.26
N VAL A 8 -13.52 10.16 -13.52
CA VAL A 8 -14.28 10.91 -12.52
C VAL A 8 -15.77 10.71 -12.83
N ASN A 9 -16.33 9.58 -12.37
CA ASN A 9 -17.74 9.22 -12.54
C ASN A 9 -18.23 9.27 -14.00
N GLY A 10 -17.53 8.58 -14.90
CA GLY A 10 -17.81 8.51 -16.33
C GLY A 10 -17.06 9.55 -17.16
N TRP A 11 -16.45 10.55 -16.53
CA TRP A 11 -15.58 11.51 -17.22
C TRP A 11 -14.14 10.99 -17.27
N GLN A 12 -13.81 10.36 -18.40
CA GLN A 12 -12.51 9.68 -18.59
C GLN A 12 -11.50 10.49 -19.40
N ASN A 13 -10.29 10.67 -18.85
CA ASN A 13 -9.15 11.25 -19.55
C ASN A 13 -7.98 10.28 -19.64
N VAL A 14 -7.38 10.18 -20.84
CA VAL A 14 -6.16 9.41 -21.09
C VAL A 14 -4.96 10.34 -21.02
N LEU A 15 -3.98 10.00 -20.18
CA LEU A 15 -2.85 10.84 -19.83
C LEU A 15 -1.54 10.03 -19.94
N ASP A 16 -0.45 10.73 -20.18
CA ASP A 16 0.89 10.19 -19.94
C ASP A 16 1.13 10.09 -18.43
N LEU A 17 1.44 8.90 -17.92
CA LEU A 17 1.61 8.73 -16.47
C LEU A 17 2.74 9.62 -15.92
N LYS A 18 3.86 9.72 -16.66
CA LYS A 18 5.06 10.43 -16.22
C LYS A 18 4.86 11.96 -16.24
N SER A 19 4.38 12.52 -17.35
CA SER A 19 4.27 13.98 -17.50
C SER A 19 2.91 14.56 -17.14
N GLY A 20 1.90 13.71 -16.93
CA GLY A 20 0.51 14.11 -16.72
C GLY A 20 -0.19 14.74 -17.93
N LYS A 21 0.49 14.85 -19.07
CA LYS A 21 -0.05 15.48 -20.28
C LYS A 21 -1.11 14.58 -20.94
N LYS A 22 -2.18 15.21 -21.43
CA LYS A 22 -3.25 14.51 -22.15
C LYS A 22 -2.72 13.81 -23.40
N ARG A 23 -3.23 12.60 -23.64
CA ARG A 23 -2.96 11.78 -24.82
C ARG A 23 -4.27 11.57 -25.58
N THR A 24 -4.15 11.37 -26.89
CA THR A 24 -5.26 11.06 -27.80
C THR A 24 -5.23 9.60 -28.28
N GLU A 25 -4.33 8.78 -27.73
CA GLU A 25 -4.22 7.37 -28.07
C GLU A 25 -5.48 6.60 -27.71
N ASP A 26 -5.94 5.75 -28.61
CA ASP A 26 -7.13 4.92 -28.45
C ASP A 26 -6.86 3.49 -28.94
N THR A 27 -6.08 2.76 -28.16
CA THR A 27 -5.71 1.37 -28.44
C THR A 27 -6.78 0.40 -27.92
N PRO A 28 -6.87 -0.84 -28.43
CA PRO A 28 -7.81 -1.84 -27.90
C PRO A 28 -7.71 -2.03 -26.39
N LEU A 29 -6.49 -1.97 -25.84
CA LEU A 29 -6.25 -2.09 -24.41
C LEU A 29 -6.79 -0.89 -23.63
N ILE A 30 -6.64 0.32 -24.15
CA ILE A 30 -7.22 1.53 -23.57
C ILE A 30 -8.75 1.44 -23.57
N ARG A 31 -9.36 1.03 -24.70
CA ARG A 31 -10.82 0.84 -24.78
C ARG A 31 -11.34 -0.17 -23.78
N LEU A 32 -10.66 -1.31 -23.66
CA LEU A 32 -11.00 -2.36 -22.68
C LEU A 32 -11.02 -1.77 -21.26
N VAL A 33 -9.93 -1.12 -20.84
CA VAL A 33 -9.84 -0.55 -19.48
C VAL A 33 -10.90 0.52 -19.26
N ARG A 34 -11.15 1.39 -20.24
CA ARG A 34 -12.20 2.41 -20.17
C ARG A 34 -13.59 1.82 -19.96
N GLN A 35 -13.91 0.73 -20.66
CA GLN A 35 -15.20 0.06 -20.51
C GLN A 35 -15.35 -0.61 -19.15
N VAL A 36 -14.27 -1.17 -18.59
CA VAL A 36 -14.27 -1.73 -17.23
C VAL A 36 -14.51 -0.62 -16.20
N LEU A 37 -13.80 0.51 -16.31
CA LEU A 37 -13.98 1.65 -15.40
C LEU A 37 -15.43 2.20 -15.44
N ASP A 38 -16.03 2.28 -16.62
CA ASP A 38 -17.40 2.76 -16.81
C ASP A 38 -18.46 1.83 -16.16
N ARG A 39 -18.24 0.51 -16.21
CA ARG A 39 -19.10 -0.47 -15.54
C ARG A 39 -18.94 -0.49 -14.02
N HIS A 40 -17.76 -0.14 -13.51
CA HIS A 40 -17.40 -0.26 -12.11
C HIS A 40 -16.94 1.08 -11.52
N PRO A 41 -17.85 2.08 -11.36
CA PRO A 41 -17.50 3.32 -10.68
C PRO A 41 -17.17 3.05 -9.21
N TYR A 42 -16.10 3.67 -8.70
CA TYR A 42 -15.67 3.46 -7.31
C TYR A 42 -16.69 4.06 -6.31
N PRO A 43 -17.18 3.28 -5.32
CA PRO A 43 -18.19 3.76 -4.39
C PRO A 43 -17.65 4.68 -3.28
N GLY A 44 -16.36 4.59 -2.94
CA GLY A 44 -15.73 5.38 -1.87
C GLY A 44 -15.02 4.53 -0.81
N ASP A 45 -14.05 5.10 -0.09
CA ASP A 45 -13.17 4.37 0.86
C ASP A 45 -13.90 3.79 2.08
N THR A 46 -15.01 4.41 2.48
CA THR A 46 -15.80 3.99 3.65
C THR A 46 -17.14 3.37 3.28
N ASP A 47 -17.47 3.25 1.98
CA ASP A 47 -18.69 2.59 1.53
C ASP A 47 -18.53 1.07 1.68
N LEU A 48 -19.55 0.39 2.23
CA LEU A 48 -19.52 -1.06 2.48
C LEU A 48 -19.31 -1.86 1.18
N ARG A 49 -19.68 -1.30 0.02
CA ARG A 49 -19.50 -1.96 -1.28
C ARG A 49 -18.07 -1.86 -1.81
N SER A 50 -17.16 -1.16 -1.12
CA SER A 50 -15.80 -0.93 -1.62
C SER A 50 -14.99 -2.21 -1.81
N ASN A 51 -15.12 -3.20 -0.91
CA ASN A 51 -14.48 -4.50 -1.10
C ASN A 51 -15.15 -5.30 -2.24
N THR A 52 -16.48 -5.26 -2.34
CA THR A 52 -17.21 -5.86 -3.47
C THR A 52 -16.76 -5.30 -4.82
N TRP A 53 -16.53 -3.97 -4.90
CA TRP A 53 -16.00 -3.30 -6.09
C TRP A 53 -14.64 -3.86 -6.53
N VAL A 54 -13.73 -4.15 -5.60
CA VAL A 54 -12.43 -4.77 -5.92
C VAL A 54 -12.64 -6.11 -6.61
N THR A 55 -13.51 -6.95 -6.04
CA THR A 55 -13.80 -8.28 -6.58
C THR A 55 -14.49 -8.22 -7.94
N ASP A 56 -15.52 -7.40 -8.09
CA ASP A 56 -16.28 -7.28 -9.36
C ASP A 56 -15.41 -6.73 -10.49
N THR A 57 -14.61 -5.71 -10.21
CA THR A 57 -13.66 -5.14 -11.18
C THR A 57 -12.61 -6.17 -11.57
N ALA A 58 -12.11 -6.95 -10.62
CA ALA A 58 -11.15 -8.01 -10.90
C ALA A 58 -11.75 -9.11 -11.79
N LEU A 59 -12.95 -9.59 -11.47
CA LEU A 59 -13.62 -10.64 -12.25
C LEU A 59 -13.91 -10.19 -13.69
N ASP A 60 -14.33 -8.94 -13.90
CA ASP A 60 -14.50 -8.37 -15.25
C ASP A 60 -13.16 -8.31 -16.01
N MET A 61 -12.09 -7.84 -15.36
CA MET A 61 -10.74 -7.88 -15.95
C MET A 61 -10.27 -9.30 -16.28
N LEU A 62 -10.68 -10.29 -15.51
CA LEU A 62 -10.37 -11.70 -15.79
C LEU A 62 -11.01 -12.17 -17.09
N GLU A 63 -12.28 -11.82 -17.32
CA GLU A 63 -13.01 -12.14 -18.55
C GLU A 63 -12.40 -11.43 -19.77
N GLN A 64 -12.11 -10.13 -19.63
CA GLN A 64 -11.69 -9.30 -20.76
C GLN A 64 -10.19 -9.43 -21.10
N TYR A 65 -9.32 -9.60 -20.10
CA TYR A 65 -7.86 -9.57 -20.26
C TYR A 65 -7.18 -10.93 -20.07
N ASN A 66 -7.80 -11.85 -19.31
CA ASN A 66 -7.30 -13.18 -18.95
C ASN A 66 -5.85 -13.17 -18.40
N PRO A 67 -5.62 -12.52 -17.25
CA PRO A 67 -4.32 -12.52 -16.59
C PRO A 67 -3.97 -13.88 -15.96
N GLN A 68 -2.68 -14.10 -15.70
CA GLN A 68 -2.16 -15.22 -14.90
C GLN A 68 -1.74 -14.79 -13.49
N LEU A 69 -1.50 -13.48 -13.28
CA LEU A 69 -1.25 -12.91 -11.95
C LEU A 69 -2.29 -11.84 -11.63
N VAL A 70 -2.86 -11.91 -10.43
CA VAL A 70 -3.76 -10.89 -9.90
C VAL A 70 -3.23 -10.42 -8.54
N PHE A 71 -3.12 -9.11 -8.35
CA PHE A 71 -2.85 -8.50 -7.06
C PHE A 71 -4.11 -7.77 -6.58
N LEU A 72 -4.75 -8.25 -5.53
CA LEU A 72 -5.89 -7.59 -4.90
C LEU A 72 -5.50 -6.89 -3.60
N SER A 73 -6.00 -5.67 -3.39
CA SER A 73 -5.92 -4.95 -2.12
C SER A 73 -7.32 -4.61 -1.63
N TYR A 74 -7.67 -5.13 -0.46
CA TYR A 74 -8.90 -4.84 0.26
C TYR A 74 -8.58 -3.99 1.50
N ALA A 75 -9.04 -2.74 1.53
CA ALA A 75 -8.66 -1.73 2.52
C ALA A 75 -9.86 -1.00 3.16
N GLN A 76 -11.10 -1.31 2.77
CA GLN A 76 -12.30 -0.68 3.32
C GLN A 76 -12.36 -0.79 4.85
N GLN A 77 -12.11 -1.99 5.38
CA GLN A 77 -12.11 -2.27 6.82
C GLN A 77 -11.06 -1.47 7.58
N TYR A 78 -9.89 -1.24 6.98
CA TYR A 78 -8.87 -0.37 7.55
C TYR A 78 -9.36 1.07 7.66
N PHE A 79 -9.94 1.62 6.58
CA PHE A 79 -10.44 3.00 6.58
C PHE A 79 -11.65 3.17 7.50
N ALA A 80 -12.58 2.21 7.50
CA ALA A 80 -13.74 2.22 8.37
C ALA A 80 -13.33 2.22 9.84
N ALA A 81 -12.47 1.29 10.26
CA ALA A 81 -11.98 1.21 11.64
C ALA A 81 -11.09 2.39 12.03
N ARG A 82 -10.25 2.89 11.12
CA ARG A 82 -9.33 4.00 11.40
C ARG A 82 -10.07 5.25 11.83
N TYR A 83 -11.25 5.53 11.26
CA TYR A 83 -11.98 6.78 11.49
C TYR A 83 -13.30 6.63 12.24
N THR A 84 -13.81 5.40 12.37
CA THR A 84 -15.05 5.11 13.11
C THR A 84 -14.82 3.97 14.08
N ARG A 85 -15.18 4.17 15.35
CA ARG A 85 -15.18 3.08 16.33
C ARG A 85 -16.41 2.21 16.09
N LEU A 86 -16.21 1.08 15.43
CA LEU A 86 -17.26 0.10 15.17
C LEU A 86 -17.53 -0.73 16.44
N PRO A 87 -18.80 -1.05 16.76
CA PRO A 87 -19.12 -2.10 17.72
C PRO A 87 -18.54 -3.45 17.26
N ASP A 88 -18.16 -4.32 18.20
CA ASP A 88 -17.54 -5.63 17.89
C ASP A 88 -18.36 -6.46 16.89
N ILE A 89 -19.69 -6.48 17.04
CA ILE A 89 -20.60 -7.18 16.10
C ILE A 89 -20.49 -6.63 14.68
N ALA A 90 -20.39 -5.31 14.52
CA ALA A 90 -20.26 -4.68 13.21
C ALA A 90 -18.86 -4.89 12.61
N TRP A 91 -17.84 -4.92 13.46
CA TRP A 91 -16.47 -5.24 13.06
C TRP A 91 -16.34 -6.69 12.58
N ASP A 92 -16.88 -7.65 13.34
CA ASP A 92 -16.88 -9.06 12.96
C ASP A 92 -17.67 -9.30 11.68
N ALA A 93 -18.85 -8.68 11.52
CA ALA A 93 -19.62 -8.78 10.28
C ALA A 93 -18.84 -8.25 9.06
N MET A 94 -18.12 -7.14 9.22
CA MET A 94 -17.26 -6.58 8.17
C MET A 94 -16.08 -7.50 7.82
N ILE A 95 -15.51 -8.18 8.83
CA ILE A 95 -14.47 -9.19 8.62
C ILE A 95 -15.03 -10.41 7.88
N ASP A 96 -16.22 -10.87 8.25
CA ASP A 96 -16.80 -12.04 7.61
C ASP A 96 -17.18 -11.73 6.14
N GLU A 97 -17.64 -10.50 5.86
CA GLU A 97 -17.93 -10.03 4.50
C GLU A 97 -16.68 -10.01 3.61
N ILE A 98 -15.53 -9.51 4.09
CA ILE A 98 -14.29 -9.53 3.29
C ILE A 98 -13.82 -10.97 3.02
N PHE A 99 -13.90 -11.89 3.98
CA PHE A 99 -13.55 -13.29 3.71
C PHE A 99 -14.52 -13.98 2.76
N SER A 100 -15.81 -13.64 2.80
CA SER A 100 -16.80 -14.07 1.80
C SER A 100 -16.46 -13.55 0.40
N GLU A 101 -16.02 -12.29 0.27
CA GLU A 101 -15.59 -11.71 -1.01
C GLU A 101 -14.34 -12.40 -1.57
N ILE A 102 -13.37 -12.73 -0.72
CA ILE A 102 -12.19 -13.50 -1.12
C ILE A 102 -12.60 -14.90 -1.61
N GLU A 103 -13.48 -15.58 -0.87
CA GLU A 103 -13.98 -16.89 -1.27
C GLU A 103 -14.72 -16.81 -2.61
N ARG A 104 -15.56 -15.79 -2.80
CA ARG A 104 -16.25 -15.51 -4.06
C ARG A 104 -15.26 -15.35 -5.21
N PHE A 105 -14.23 -14.53 -5.03
CA PHE A 105 -13.19 -14.33 -6.03
C PHE A 105 -12.49 -15.65 -6.38
N VAL A 106 -12.00 -16.39 -5.39
CA VAL A 106 -11.26 -17.65 -5.60
C VAL A 106 -12.14 -18.68 -6.31
N ARG A 107 -13.39 -18.85 -5.86
CA ARG A 107 -14.33 -19.81 -6.44
C ARG A 107 -14.67 -19.51 -7.90
N GLN A 108 -14.87 -18.23 -8.24
CA GLN A 108 -15.25 -17.85 -9.62
C GLN A 108 -14.05 -17.77 -10.57
N SER A 109 -12.87 -17.40 -10.06
CA SER A 109 -11.67 -17.20 -10.88
C SER A 109 -10.84 -18.47 -11.07
N GLY A 110 -10.91 -19.42 -10.13
CA GLY A 110 -10.04 -20.60 -10.09
C GLY A 110 -8.57 -20.28 -9.81
N PHE A 111 -8.25 -19.07 -9.36
CA PHE A 111 -6.88 -18.68 -8.99
C PHE A 111 -6.46 -19.35 -7.68
N THR A 112 -5.18 -19.74 -7.60
CA THR A 112 -4.60 -20.18 -6.33
C THR A 112 -4.23 -18.96 -5.48
N PRO A 113 -4.81 -18.80 -4.28
CA PRO A 113 -4.62 -17.60 -3.50
C PRO A 113 -3.37 -17.67 -2.60
N ILE A 114 -2.74 -16.50 -2.42
CA ILE A 114 -1.86 -16.16 -1.31
C ILE A 114 -2.51 -14.97 -0.61
N ILE A 115 -3.03 -15.18 0.59
CA ILE A 115 -3.81 -14.18 1.33
C ILE A 115 -2.98 -13.72 2.53
N ILE A 116 -2.71 -12.43 2.64
CA ILE A 116 -1.96 -11.84 3.76
C ILE A 116 -2.80 -10.76 4.45
N GLY A 117 -2.89 -10.85 5.77
CA GLY A 117 -3.40 -9.76 6.60
C GLY A 117 -2.29 -8.80 6.95
N ASN A 118 -2.38 -7.52 6.59
CA ASN A 118 -1.28 -6.56 6.81
C ASN A 118 -1.18 -6.01 8.24
N GLY A 119 -1.98 -6.52 9.16
CA GLY A 119 -1.80 -6.31 10.60
C GLY A 119 -3.04 -5.80 11.33
N ASP A 120 -3.08 -6.05 12.65
CA ASP A 120 -4.20 -5.69 13.51
C ASP A 120 -4.32 -4.18 13.68
N MET A 121 -5.54 -3.74 14.00
CA MET A 121 -5.86 -2.38 14.42
C MET A 121 -6.11 -2.35 15.95
N ILE A 122 -5.66 -1.30 16.61
CA ILE A 122 -5.85 -1.07 18.05
C ILE A 122 -6.37 0.34 18.31
N THR A 123 -7.01 0.53 19.46
CA THR A 123 -7.41 1.86 19.93
C THR A 123 -6.18 2.70 20.25
N ILE A 124 -6.26 4.00 19.98
CA ILE A 124 -5.23 4.95 20.37
C ILE A 124 -5.31 5.18 21.88
N GLU A 125 -4.22 4.90 22.60
CA GLU A 125 -4.09 5.13 24.05
C GLU A 125 -3.71 6.57 24.36
N GLY A 126 -2.95 7.21 23.47
CA GLY A 126 -2.54 8.60 23.66
C GLY A 126 -1.78 9.19 22.48
N TRP A 127 -1.61 10.51 22.55
CA TRP A 127 -1.02 11.30 21.49
C TRP A 127 0.32 11.90 21.91
N ILE A 128 1.30 11.86 21.00
CA ILE A 128 2.59 12.51 21.15
C ILE A 128 2.56 13.84 20.40
N ASP A 129 2.71 14.94 21.13
CA ASP A 129 2.68 16.29 20.57
C ASP A 129 4.10 16.82 20.34
N LEU A 130 4.44 16.97 19.06
CA LEU A 130 5.73 17.52 18.60
C LEU A 130 5.57 18.92 18.00
N THR A 131 4.42 19.57 18.15
CA THR A 131 4.15 20.88 17.52
C THR A 131 4.92 22.05 18.13
N LYS A 132 5.51 21.84 19.32
CA LYS A 132 6.25 22.85 20.08
C LYS A 132 7.77 22.74 19.94
N LEU A 133 8.25 21.85 19.08
CA LEU A 133 9.68 21.75 18.79
C LEU A 133 10.16 23.01 18.06
N ASP A 134 11.42 23.38 18.28
CA ASP A 134 12.08 24.44 17.52
C ASP A 134 12.28 23.98 16.06
N GLY A 135 12.63 22.70 15.88
CA GLY A 135 12.72 22.02 14.58
C GLY A 135 11.38 21.53 14.03
N ALA A 136 11.42 20.90 12.86
CA ALA A 136 10.23 20.34 12.21
C ALA A 136 10.08 18.84 12.49
N ALA A 137 8.90 18.44 12.96
CA ALA A 137 8.49 17.03 13.04
C ALA A 137 7.56 16.67 11.87
N VAL A 138 7.84 15.56 11.21
CA VAL A 138 7.05 15.05 10.09
C VAL A 138 6.60 13.63 10.38
N CYS A 139 5.29 13.42 10.38
CA CYS A 139 4.68 12.10 10.36
C CYS A 139 3.80 12.02 9.11
N THR A 140 3.98 10.99 8.29
CA THR A 140 3.15 10.82 7.10
C THR A 140 1.71 10.50 7.54
N SER A 141 0.71 10.95 6.77
CA SER A 141 -0.72 10.89 7.19
C SER A 141 -1.25 9.50 7.51
N CYS A 142 -0.60 8.44 7.00
CA CYS A 142 -0.93 7.05 7.28
C CYS A 142 -0.04 6.41 8.36
N SER A 143 1.20 6.92 8.55
CA SER A 143 2.09 6.47 9.62
C SER A 143 1.52 6.87 10.97
N THR A 144 1.59 5.96 11.93
CA THR A 144 1.15 6.23 13.30
C THR A 144 2.30 6.11 14.29
N ARG A 145 3.26 5.24 14.00
CA ARG A 145 4.36 4.89 14.91
C ARG A 145 5.66 5.63 14.67
N TYR A 146 5.85 6.23 13.50
CA TYR A 146 7.12 6.82 13.10
C TYR A 146 7.00 8.31 12.74
N ALA A 147 7.88 9.12 13.30
CA ALA A 147 8.04 10.54 12.95
C ALA A 147 9.51 10.88 12.67
N GLY A 148 9.76 11.70 11.66
CA GLY A 148 11.09 12.23 11.35
C GLY A 148 11.26 13.64 11.93
N LEU A 149 12.45 13.93 12.49
CA LEU A 149 12.83 15.26 12.94
C LEU A 149 13.85 15.88 11.97
N TYR A 150 13.67 17.17 11.71
CA TYR A 150 14.53 17.98 10.86
C TYR A 150 14.89 19.28 11.55
N ASN A 151 16.18 19.65 11.52
CA ASN A 151 16.73 20.81 12.22
C ASN A 151 16.41 20.79 13.72
N ALA A 152 16.46 19.61 14.34
CA ALA A 152 16.13 19.46 15.76
C ALA A 152 17.20 20.13 16.63
N SER A 153 16.77 21.02 17.54
CA SER A 153 17.69 21.63 18.51
C SER A 153 18.09 20.60 19.58
N ARG A 154 19.16 20.90 20.34
CA ARG A 154 19.53 20.07 21.49
C ARG A 154 18.37 19.97 22.50
N ARG A 155 17.63 21.07 22.69
CA ARG A 155 16.47 21.13 23.56
C ARG A 155 15.32 20.26 23.04
N ASP A 156 15.11 20.22 21.73
CA ASP A 156 14.12 19.34 21.11
C ASP A 156 14.44 17.87 21.41
N LEU A 157 15.70 17.45 21.23
CA LEU A 157 16.12 16.08 21.50
C LEU A 157 15.99 15.74 23.00
N GLU A 158 16.39 16.64 23.90
CA GLU A 158 16.21 16.47 25.35
C GLU A 158 14.72 16.33 25.70
N TYR A 159 13.84 17.12 25.10
CA TYR A 159 12.38 16.98 25.29
C TYR A 159 11.88 15.62 24.80
N VAL A 160 12.20 15.24 23.56
CA VAL A 160 11.71 13.99 22.95
C VAL A 160 12.20 12.75 23.70
N HIS A 161 13.45 12.73 24.15
CA HIS A 161 14.00 11.63 24.95
C HIS A 161 13.31 11.46 26.32
N ASN A 162 12.75 12.53 26.88
CA ASN A 162 12.06 12.50 28.17
C ASN A 162 10.56 12.12 28.06
N LEU A 163 10.02 12.00 26.84
CA LEU A 163 8.65 11.57 26.63
C LEU A 163 8.48 10.08 26.93
N GLN A 164 7.64 9.75 27.90
CA GLN A 164 7.38 8.37 28.32
C GLN A 164 6.73 7.51 27.23
N GLN A 165 6.10 8.14 26.25
CA GLN A 165 5.43 7.51 25.11
C GLN A 165 6.41 7.16 23.97
N VAL A 166 7.64 7.68 24.00
CA VAL A 166 8.66 7.39 22.99
C VAL A 166 9.38 6.10 23.36
N GLU A 167 9.49 5.18 22.39
CA GLU A 167 10.22 3.93 22.52
C GLU A 167 11.71 4.12 22.17
N ARG A 168 11.98 4.87 21.10
CA ARG A 168 13.33 5.05 20.58
C ARG A 168 13.46 6.37 19.82
N VAL A 169 14.65 6.96 19.89
CA VAL A 169 15.10 8.01 18.97
C VAL A 169 16.35 7.47 18.27
N VAL A 170 16.33 7.42 16.94
CA VAL A 170 17.40 6.84 16.11
C VAL A 170 18.00 7.95 15.26
N SER A 171 19.30 8.16 15.38
CA SER A 171 19.98 9.12 14.49
C SER A 171 20.08 8.59 13.06
N LYS A 172 20.17 9.47 12.07
CA LYS A 172 20.40 9.11 10.67
C LYS A 172 21.60 8.17 10.49
N ALA A 173 22.71 8.47 11.18
CA ALA A 173 23.93 7.67 11.12
C ALA A 173 23.74 6.27 11.73
N GLU A 174 23.01 6.17 12.84
CA GLU A 174 22.66 4.88 13.45
C GLU A 174 21.74 4.07 12.52
N PHE A 175 20.72 4.69 11.93
CA PHE A 175 19.81 4.04 11.00
C PHE A 175 20.55 3.47 9.78
N ILE A 176 21.44 4.26 9.17
CA ILE A 176 22.24 3.82 8.03
C ILE A 176 23.12 2.62 8.40
N ARG A 177 23.83 2.70 9.53
CA ARG A 177 24.70 1.63 10.01
C ARG A 177 23.92 0.36 10.35
N GLU A 178 22.71 0.51 10.90
CA GLU A 178 21.91 -0.63 11.31
C GLU A 178 21.21 -1.31 10.15
N PHE A 179 20.86 -0.61 9.07
CA PHE A 179 20.15 -1.21 7.94
C PHE A 179 21.00 -1.34 6.67
N ASP A 180 22.32 -1.23 6.81
CA ASP A 180 23.29 -1.41 5.72
C ASP A 180 23.00 -0.51 4.50
N GLY A 181 22.60 0.76 4.75
CA GLY A 181 22.20 1.71 3.71
C GLY A 181 23.36 2.28 2.89
N TYR A 182 23.18 2.42 1.58
CA TYR A 182 24.13 3.11 0.68
C TYR A 182 23.85 4.62 0.62
N GLN A 183 24.89 5.44 0.49
CA GLN A 183 24.77 6.91 0.59
C GLN A 183 23.83 7.57 -0.43
N GLU A 184 23.56 6.95 -1.58
CA GLU A 184 22.65 7.54 -2.59
C GLU A 184 21.18 7.47 -2.17
N ASP A 185 20.82 6.50 -1.32
CA ASP A 185 19.45 6.23 -0.86
C ASP A 185 19.09 6.99 0.44
N VAL A 186 20.05 7.70 1.06
CA VAL A 186 19.86 8.31 2.39
C VAL A 186 19.40 9.76 2.34
N ARG A 187 19.25 10.34 1.15
CA ARG A 187 18.90 11.76 0.96
C ARG A 187 17.59 12.11 1.67
N HIS A 188 16.62 11.22 1.58
CA HIS A 188 15.27 11.39 2.14
C HIS A 188 15.14 11.02 3.63
N LEU A 189 16.21 10.52 4.27
CA LEU A 189 16.16 10.19 5.69
C LEU A 189 16.15 11.47 6.56
N PRO A 190 15.28 11.53 7.59
CA PRO A 190 15.34 12.58 8.60
C PRO A 190 16.65 12.51 9.39
N GLU A 191 17.00 13.60 10.09
CA GLU A 191 18.18 13.63 10.96
C GLU A 191 18.02 12.67 12.14
N TYR A 192 16.80 12.56 12.64
CA TYR A 192 16.39 11.60 13.65
C TYR A 192 15.04 11.00 13.31
N LEU A 193 14.90 9.70 13.53
CA LEU A 193 13.62 9.00 13.52
C LEU A 193 13.17 8.75 14.96
N VAL A 194 11.96 9.19 15.30
CA VAL A 194 11.31 8.94 16.58
C VAL A 194 10.30 7.82 16.42
N VAL A 195 10.39 6.83 17.30
CA VAL A 195 9.53 5.65 17.32
C VAL A 195 8.65 5.73 18.56
N ALA A 196 7.33 5.73 18.37
CA ALA A 196 6.37 5.70 19.47
C ALA A 196 6.30 4.28 20.09
N LYS A 197 5.95 4.18 21.37
CA LYS A 197 5.53 2.90 21.99
C LYS A 197 4.19 2.43 21.38
N ALA A 198 3.87 1.15 21.52
CA ALA A 198 2.57 0.62 21.10
C ALA A 198 1.42 1.40 21.77
N GLY A 199 0.33 1.63 21.04
CA GLY A 199 -0.82 2.41 21.52
C GLY A 199 -0.68 3.94 21.41
N TYR A 200 0.52 4.46 21.16
CA TYR A 200 0.76 5.91 21.02
C TYR A 200 1.00 6.31 19.58
N CYS A 201 0.44 7.44 19.17
CA CYS A 201 0.64 8.00 17.84
C CYS A 201 1.04 9.48 17.88
N PHE A 202 1.79 9.94 16.87
CA PHE A 202 2.15 11.35 16.75
C PHE A 202 0.98 12.18 16.28
N LYS A 203 0.75 13.34 16.93
CA LYS A 203 -0.24 14.31 16.46
C LYS A 203 0.17 14.80 15.08
N THR A 204 -0.76 14.67 14.14
CA THR A 204 -0.64 15.26 12.82
C THR A 204 -1.85 16.17 12.59
N PRO A 205 -1.74 17.20 11.76
CA PRO A 205 -2.89 17.98 11.32
C PRO A 205 -3.84 17.18 10.40
N ALA A 206 -3.81 15.84 10.46
CA ALA A 206 -4.64 14.97 9.64
C ALA A 206 -6.13 15.24 9.91
N VAL A 207 -6.89 15.39 8.83
CA VAL A 207 -8.34 15.45 8.85
C VAL A 207 -8.85 14.39 7.88
N PRO A 208 -9.73 13.46 8.30
CA PRO A 208 -10.23 13.28 9.68
C PRO A 208 -9.18 12.74 10.66
N GLN A 209 -9.42 12.94 11.95
CA GLN A 209 -8.59 12.41 13.04
C GLN A 209 -8.86 10.90 13.22
N PRO A 210 -7.82 10.05 13.29
CA PRO A 210 -8.02 8.62 13.51
C PRO A 210 -8.45 8.33 14.94
N VAL A 211 -9.28 7.30 15.11
CA VAL A 211 -9.71 6.72 16.40
C VAL A 211 -9.06 5.36 16.67
N MET A 212 -8.58 4.69 15.61
CA MET A 212 -7.80 3.47 15.67
C MET A 212 -6.48 3.65 14.91
N MET A 213 -5.46 2.88 15.28
CA MET A 213 -4.15 2.84 14.63
C MET A 213 -3.72 1.39 14.34
N PRO A 214 -2.84 1.16 13.36
CA PRO A 214 -2.13 -0.11 13.26
C PRO A 214 -1.45 -0.48 14.58
N ALA A 215 -1.58 -1.73 14.98
CA ALA A 215 -0.82 -2.31 16.08
C ALA A 215 0.67 -2.45 15.70
N ARG A 216 1.49 -2.82 16.69
CA ARG A 216 2.85 -3.28 16.45
C ARG A 216 2.81 -4.71 15.89
N ASN A 217 2.63 -4.79 14.57
CA ASN A 217 2.43 -6.04 13.84
C ASN A 217 3.77 -6.67 13.45
N GLU A 218 4.51 -7.20 14.43
CA GLU A 218 5.80 -7.84 14.18
C GLU A 218 5.68 -9.07 13.28
N VAL A 219 4.56 -9.76 13.41
CA VAL A 219 4.17 -10.90 12.59
C VAL A 219 2.80 -10.62 11.98
N VAL A 220 2.60 -11.15 10.78
CA VAL A 220 1.36 -11.04 10.02
C VAL A 220 0.87 -12.42 9.57
N PRO A 221 -0.45 -12.67 9.54
CA PRO A 221 -0.99 -13.94 9.09
C PRO A 221 -0.91 -14.04 7.57
N ILE A 222 -0.45 -15.19 7.08
CA ILE A 222 -0.50 -15.53 5.65
C ILE A 222 -1.12 -16.92 5.45
N TYR A 223 -2.06 -17.03 4.51
CA TYR A 223 -2.62 -18.28 4.04
C TYR A 223 -2.16 -18.55 2.62
N THR A 224 -1.67 -19.76 2.38
CA THR A 224 -1.46 -20.31 1.04
C THR A 224 -1.30 -21.82 1.12
N GLU A 225 -1.73 -22.52 0.07
CA GLU A 225 -1.47 -23.96 -0.12
C GLU A 225 -0.14 -24.22 -0.86
N LEU A 226 0.57 -23.16 -1.28
CA LEU A 226 1.76 -23.26 -2.12
C LEU A 226 3.05 -23.55 -1.33
N GLY A 227 2.98 -23.49 0.00
CA GLY A 227 4.08 -23.83 0.89
C GLY A 227 4.31 -22.79 1.98
N LYS A 228 5.50 -22.86 2.58
CA LYS A 228 5.86 -22.02 3.73
C LYS A 228 6.43 -20.67 3.27
N ILE A 229 5.93 -19.59 3.86
CA ILE A 229 6.44 -18.22 3.70
C ILE A 229 6.64 -17.65 5.09
N THR A 230 7.89 -17.35 5.46
CA THR A 230 8.25 -16.94 6.83
C THR A 230 8.56 -15.46 6.97
N ASP A 231 8.67 -14.73 5.87
CA ASP A 231 8.97 -13.30 5.84
C ASP A 231 8.27 -12.64 4.66
N ILE A 232 7.78 -11.41 4.83
CA ILE A 232 7.02 -10.68 3.80
C ILE A 232 7.79 -10.53 2.48
N THR A 233 9.12 -10.45 2.52
CA THR A 233 9.97 -10.35 1.33
C THR A 233 10.07 -11.68 0.58
N GLY A 234 9.74 -12.80 1.24
CA GLY A 234 9.69 -14.12 0.61
C GLY A 234 8.51 -14.30 -0.36
N ILE A 235 7.46 -13.48 -0.26
CA ILE A 235 6.23 -13.62 -1.05
C ILE A 235 6.49 -13.50 -2.55
N CYS A 236 7.26 -12.49 -2.97
CA CYS A 236 7.55 -12.25 -4.40
C CYS A 236 8.24 -13.47 -5.05
N GLU A 237 9.28 -14.00 -4.40
CA GLU A 237 10.00 -15.15 -4.94
C GLU A 237 9.17 -16.43 -4.84
N HIS A 238 8.36 -16.58 -3.81
CA HIS A 238 7.43 -17.70 -3.70
C HIS A 238 6.46 -17.76 -4.89
N ILE A 239 5.84 -16.63 -5.24
CA ILE A 239 4.95 -16.52 -6.42
C ILE A 239 5.71 -16.86 -7.71
N ARG A 240 6.93 -16.34 -7.88
CA ARG A 240 7.77 -16.61 -9.07
C ARG A 240 8.14 -18.09 -9.19
N SER A 241 8.46 -18.74 -8.07
CA SER A 241 8.88 -20.14 -8.03
C SER A 241 7.74 -21.12 -8.36
N CYS A 242 6.48 -20.72 -8.20
CA CYS A 242 5.31 -21.56 -8.47
C CYS A 242 5.06 -21.86 -9.98
N GLY A 243 5.86 -21.27 -10.88
CA GLY A 243 5.88 -21.57 -12.31
C GLY A 243 4.79 -20.88 -13.14
N GLY A 244 5.08 -20.62 -14.43
CA GLY A 244 4.23 -19.81 -15.32
C GLY A 244 2.89 -20.41 -15.77
N ASN A 245 2.55 -21.64 -15.36
CA ASN A 245 1.29 -22.29 -15.72
C ASN A 245 0.19 -22.17 -14.66
N ARG A 246 0.50 -21.66 -13.45
CA ARG A 246 -0.50 -21.48 -12.39
C ARG A 246 -1.02 -20.05 -12.40
N LYS A 247 -2.34 -19.89 -12.26
CA LYS A 247 -2.99 -18.60 -12.03
C LYS A 247 -2.89 -18.26 -10.54
N ILE A 248 -2.14 -17.22 -10.18
CA ILE A 248 -1.84 -16.86 -8.79
C ILE A 248 -2.50 -15.54 -8.43
N ALA A 249 -3.17 -15.50 -7.28
CA ALA A 249 -3.77 -14.28 -6.72
C ALA A 249 -3.07 -13.91 -5.41
N LEU A 250 -2.35 -12.79 -5.40
CA LEU A 250 -1.86 -12.17 -4.18
C LEU A 250 -2.94 -11.25 -3.63
N ILE A 251 -3.46 -11.55 -2.46
CA ILE A 251 -4.59 -10.85 -1.84
C ILE A 251 -4.12 -10.25 -0.52
N VAL A 252 -4.19 -8.92 -0.42
CA VAL A 252 -3.74 -8.17 0.74
C VAL A 252 -4.94 -7.57 1.48
N LEU A 253 -5.05 -7.85 2.78
CA LEU A 253 -6.13 -7.39 3.65
C LEU A 253 -5.58 -6.35 4.64
N GLU A 254 -5.84 -5.06 4.42
CA GLU A 254 -5.37 -4.03 5.35
C GLU A 254 -6.16 -4.02 6.66
N GLY A 255 -5.50 -3.82 7.79
CA GLY A 255 -6.18 -3.75 9.09
C GLY A 255 -6.71 -5.09 9.63
N ILE A 256 -6.39 -6.21 8.95
CA ILE A 256 -6.63 -7.57 9.43
C ILE A 256 -5.29 -8.16 9.87
N GLY A 257 -5.16 -8.47 11.15
CA GLY A 257 -4.02 -9.19 11.70
C GLY A 257 -4.41 -10.55 12.26
N ILE A 258 -3.52 -11.11 13.07
CA ILE A 258 -3.63 -12.47 13.63
C ILE A 258 -4.97 -12.67 14.37
N LYS A 259 -5.45 -11.65 15.09
CA LYS A 259 -6.68 -11.75 15.89
C LYS A 259 -7.94 -11.99 15.06
N HIS A 260 -7.96 -11.48 13.83
CA HIS A 260 -9.16 -11.42 13.00
C HIS A 260 -9.06 -12.24 11.71
N PHE A 261 -7.93 -12.89 11.47
CA PHE A 261 -7.73 -13.71 10.29
C PHE A 261 -8.52 -15.02 10.40
N ARG A 262 -9.43 -15.28 9.44
CA ARG A 262 -10.41 -16.39 9.52
C ARG A 262 -9.92 -17.70 8.92
N LEU A 263 -8.89 -17.67 8.07
CA LEU A 263 -8.35 -18.86 7.43
C LEU A 263 -7.25 -19.48 8.30
N PRO A 264 -6.93 -20.78 8.15
CA PRO A 264 -5.70 -21.33 8.69
C PRO A 264 -4.52 -20.49 8.20
N TYR A 265 -3.61 -20.07 9.07
CA TYR A 265 -2.49 -19.24 8.65
C TYR A 265 -1.19 -19.73 9.23
N GLN A 266 -0.10 -19.34 8.57
CA GLN A 266 1.24 -19.33 9.14
C GLN A 266 1.59 -17.89 9.52
N GLU A 267 2.41 -17.74 10.55
CA GLU A 267 2.99 -16.45 10.91
C GLU A 267 4.13 -16.11 9.95
N CYS A 268 4.12 -14.87 9.46
CA CYS A 268 5.09 -14.32 8.54
C CYS A 268 5.74 -13.10 9.19
N ASP A 269 7.08 -13.05 9.26
CA ASP A 269 7.78 -11.91 9.86
C ASP A 269 7.55 -10.65 9.01
N ASN A 270 7.17 -9.57 9.70
CA ASN A 270 6.88 -8.26 9.14
C ASN A 270 7.85 -7.21 9.69
N ARG A 271 9.05 -7.67 10.08
CA ARG A 271 10.12 -6.82 10.59
C ARG A 271 11.34 -6.84 9.69
N LEU A 272 12.16 -5.82 9.88
CA LEU A 272 13.59 -5.88 9.65
C LEU A 272 14.27 -5.36 10.91
N LYS A 273 14.97 -6.23 11.64
CA LYS A 273 15.55 -5.91 12.97
C LYS A 273 14.46 -5.36 13.91
N TRP A 274 14.60 -4.14 14.43
CA TRP A 274 13.57 -3.50 15.26
C TRP A 274 12.48 -2.79 14.46
N PHE A 275 12.70 -2.53 13.16
CA PHE A 275 11.73 -1.84 12.32
C PHE A 275 10.57 -2.77 12.02
N CYS A 276 9.36 -2.32 12.31
CA CYS A 276 8.12 -3.04 12.04
C CYS A 276 7.33 -2.30 10.96
N TYR A 277 6.95 -2.97 9.87
CA TYR A 277 6.18 -2.32 8.81
C TYR A 277 4.75 -2.02 9.28
N GLU A 278 4.28 -0.80 8.97
CA GLU A 278 2.86 -0.44 9.06
C GLU A 278 2.15 -0.69 7.71
N PRO A 279 0.83 -0.92 7.69
CA PRO A 279 0.04 -1.00 6.46
C PRO A 279 0.24 0.20 5.56
N GLY A 280 0.90 0.00 4.42
CA GLY A 280 1.12 1.04 3.42
C GLY A 280 2.29 0.77 2.49
N VAL A 281 2.66 1.79 1.71
CA VAL A 281 3.63 1.72 0.60
C VAL A 281 4.88 0.88 0.91
N ALA A 282 5.53 1.11 2.05
CA ALA A 282 6.77 0.43 2.39
C ALA A 282 6.59 -1.10 2.54
N GLN A 283 5.48 -1.52 3.15
CA GLN A 283 5.14 -2.94 3.31
C GLN A 283 4.79 -3.56 1.97
N TYR A 284 3.96 -2.88 1.16
CA TYR A 284 3.60 -3.35 -0.18
C TYR A 284 4.81 -3.51 -1.09
N LEU A 285 5.77 -2.58 -1.03
CA LEU A 285 7.04 -2.69 -1.76
C LEU A 285 7.91 -3.82 -1.23
N ALA A 286 7.95 -4.04 0.09
CA ALA A 286 8.69 -5.19 0.63
C ALA A 286 8.13 -6.52 0.10
N ILE A 287 6.80 -6.64 0.10
CA ILE A 287 6.06 -7.79 -0.45
C ILE A 287 6.33 -7.94 -1.95
N SER A 288 6.16 -6.88 -2.73
CA SER A 288 6.18 -6.97 -4.18
C SER A 288 7.59 -7.02 -4.77
N CYS A 289 8.55 -6.30 -4.21
CA CYS A 289 9.94 -6.34 -4.66
C CYS A 289 10.67 -7.59 -4.18
N GLY A 290 10.20 -8.20 -3.09
CA GLY A 290 10.87 -9.30 -2.40
C GLY A 290 12.16 -8.88 -1.71
N LYS A 291 12.22 -7.63 -1.24
CA LYS A 291 13.34 -7.08 -0.48
C LYS A 291 12.88 -5.90 0.37
N HIS A 292 13.53 -5.69 1.51
CA HIS A 292 13.26 -4.52 2.34
C HIS A 292 13.72 -3.24 1.64
N GLN A 293 12.81 -2.29 1.47
CA GLN A 293 13.04 -1.02 0.76
C GLN A 293 12.98 0.19 1.72
N LEU A 294 13.63 0.09 2.89
CA LEU A 294 13.53 1.09 3.96
C LEU A 294 13.99 2.49 3.54
N PHE A 295 14.96 2.58 2.63
CA PHE A 295 15.57 3.84 2.23
C PHE A 295 14.88 4.50 1.03
N GLN A 296 14.12 3.74 0.23
CA GLN A 296 13.46 4.28 -0.97
C GLN A 296 12.33 5.26 -0.61
N TYR A 297 11.57 4.95 0.44
CA TYR A 297 10.50 5.81 0.95
C TYR A 297 10.48 5.76 2.49
N PRO A 298 11.47 6.37 3.15
CA PRO A 298 11.67 6.17 4.57
C PRO A 298 10.54 6.76 5.41
N ALA A 299 10.34 6.17 6.58
CA ALA A 299 9.43 6.71 7.57
C ALA A 299 9.89 8.12 8.01
N GLY A 300 8.94 9.03 8.24
CA GLY A 300 9.26 10.40 8.65
C GLY A 300 9.83 11.31 7.54
N TYR A 301 9.79 10.85 6.29
CA TYR A 301 10.21 11.63 5.12
C TYR A 301 9.34 12.89 4.86
N ARG A 302 9.97 14.01 4.48
CA ARG A 302 9.33 15.33 4.25
C ARG A 302 8.89 15.55 2.79
N GLN A 303 7.82 14.88 2.39
CA GLN A 303 7.27 14.95 1.03
C GLN A 303 6.89 16.38 0.57
N SER A 304 6.38 17.25 1.45
CA SER A 304 5.84 18.57 1.06
C SER A 304 6.89 19.62 0.70
N VAL A 305 8.16 19.40 1.05
CA VAL A 305 9.27 20.32 0.71
C VAL A 305 10.01 19.87 -0.54
N GLU A 306 9.85 18.61 -0.92
CA GLU A 306 10.48 18.04 -2.12
C GLU A 306 9.55 18.05 -3.34
N ALA A 307 8.27 18.40 -3.16
CA ALA A 307 7.32 18.53 -4.26
C ALA A 307 7.64 19.76 -5.15
N ASP A 308 8.33 19.53 -6.26
CA ASP A 308 8.48 20.49 -7.36
C ASP A 308 7.15 20.58 -8.14
N ILE A 309 6.80 21.76 -8.64
CA ILE A 309 5.68 21.96 -9.56
C ILE A 309 5.87 21.12 -10.85
N ASN A 310 7.12 20.76 -11.17
CA ASN A 310 7.49 19.89 -12.30
C ASN A 310 7.74 18.42 -11.91
N THR A 311 7.21 17.94 -10.78
CA THR A 311 7.45 16.55 -10.36
C THR A 311 6.95 15.56 -11.42
N ASP A 312 7.84 14.66 -11.85
CA ASP A 312 7.48 13.51 -12.68
C ASP A 312 6.47 12.63 -11.91
N TYR A 313 5.51 12.04 -12.62
CA TYR A 313 4.45 11.17 -12.09
C TYR A 313 3.43 11.86 -11.16
N PRO A 314 2.68 12.87 -11.63
CA PRO A 314 1.75 13.66 -10.80
C PRO A 314 0.60 12.85 -10.17
N PHE A 315 0.31 11.66 -10.71
CA PHE A 315 -0.72 10.75 -10.20
C PHE A 315 -0.18 9.64 -9.29
N SER A 316 1.12 9.67 -8.99
CA SER A 316 1.80 8.61 -8.24
C SER A 316 2.21 9.06 -6.84
N GLY A 317 1.60 10.11 -6.29
CA GLY A 317 1.80 10.50 -4.88
C GLY A 317 3.22 10.98 -4.58
N LYS A 318 4.04 10.12 -3.96
CA LYS A 318 5.43 10.42 -3.54
C LYS A 318 6.50 9.78 -4.42
N PHE A 319 6.09 9.10 -5.48
CA PHE A 319 6.99 8.35 -6.34
C PHE A 319 7.51 9.26 -7.46
N GLU A 320 8.80 9.57 -7.45
CA GLU A 320 9.48 10.31 -8.53
C GLU A 320 9.91 9.38 -9.69
N GLU A 321 9.96 8.09 -9.43
CA GLU A 321 10.20 7.04 -10.41
C GLU A 321 9.36 5.81 -10.08
N MET A 322 9.13 4.95 -11.08
CA MET A 322 8.48 3.66 -10.87
C MET A 322 9.47 2.69 -10.21
N PRO A 323 9.12 2.07 -9.07
CA PRO A 323 9.99 1.11 -8.40
C PRO A 323 10.33 -0.07 -9.32
N ALA A 324 11.62 -0.40 -9.38
CA ALA A 324 12.12 -1.53 -10.14
C ALA A 324 12.07 -2.84 -9.33
N GLY A 325 11.98 -3.97 -10.05
CA GLY A 325 12.02 -5.31 -9.50
C GLY A 325 10.76 -5.69 -8.72
N THR A 326 9.64 -5.02 -8.99
CA THR A 326 8.31 -5.37 -8.45
C THR A 326 7.82 -6.70 -9.03
N LEU A 327 6.82 -7.29 -8.37
CA LEU A 327 6.29 -8.61 -8.70
C LEU A 327 5.79 -8.66 -10.15
N GLY A 328 5.00 -7.68 -10.59
CA GLY A 328 4.47 -7.62 -11.95
C GLY A 328 5.55 -7.44 -13.01
N GLU A 329 6.57 -6.61 -12.77
CA GLU A 329 7.69 -6.42 -13.70
C GLU A 329 8.48 -7.72 -13.90
N LYS A 330 8.64 -8.47 -12.82
CA LYS A 330 9.31 -9.76 -12.76
C LYS A 330 8.47 -10.91 -13.31
N PHE A 331 7.16 -10.75 -13.49
CA PHE A 331 6.25 -11.83 -13.85
C PHE A 331 6.18 -12.04 -15.37
N VAL A 332 6.29 -13.30 -15.80
CA VAL A 332 6.15 -13.69 -17.21
C VAL A 332 4.70 -14.09 -17.46
N GLY A 333 3.98 -13.29 -18.24
CA GLY A 333 2.54 -13.46 -18.47
C GLY A 333 1.77 -12.18 -18.17
N LYS A 334 0.47 -12.18 -18.48
CA LYS A 334 -0.42 -11.06 -18.22
C LYS A 334 -0.71 -10.93 -16.72
N SER A 335 -0.74 -9.71 -16.24
CA SER A 335 -0.86 -9.39 -14.82
C SER A 335 -1.75 -8.18 -14.61
N ILE A 336 -2.55 -8.22 -13.55
CA ILE A 336 -3.38 -7.08 -13.12
C ILE A 336 -3.26 -6.82 -11.64
N ALA A 337 -3.60 -5.60 -11.22
CA ALA A 337 -3.69 -5.22 -9.81
C ALA A 337 -4.93 -4.37 -9.59
N ILE A 338 -5.80 -4.77 -8.66
CA ILE A 338 -7.05 -4.07 -8.36
C ILE A 338 -7.08 -3.75 -6.88
N GLY A 339 -7.38 -2.51 -6.50
CA GLY A 339 -7.40 -2.17 -5.09
C GLY A 339 -8.20 -0.93 -4.73
N ASN A 340 -8.91 -0.99 -3.61
CA ASN A 340 -9.54 0.18 -2.99
C ASN A 340 -8.57 0.92 -2.04
N ARG A 341 -7.29 0.91 -2.39
CA ARG A 341 -6.23 1.64 -1.73
C ARG A 341 -5.60 2.59 -2.73
N SER A 342 -5.77 3.88 -2.48
CA SER A 342 -5.43 4.90 -3.49
C SER A 342 -3.94 5.20 -3.57
N MET A 343 -3.53 5.69 -4.75
CA MET A 343 -2.29 6.43 -5.00
C MET A 343 -0.99 5.63 -4.94
N PHE A 344 -1.02 4.29 -5.05
CA PHE A 344 0.22 3.52 -5.15
C PHE A 344 0.09 2.08 -5.68
N MET A 345 -1.10 1.52 -5.91
CA MET A 345 -1.20 0.14 -6.42
C MET A 345 -0.47 -0.02 -7.76
N HIS A 346 -0.58 0.98 -8.63
CA HIS A 346 0.12 1.02 -9.90
C HIS A 346 1.65 1.07 -9.76
N THR A 347 2.17 1.69 -8.69
CA THR A 347 3.61 1.78 -8.46
C THR A 347 4.18 0.55 -7.75
N VAL A 348 3.47 0.02 -6.75
CA VAL A 348 3.98 -1.07 -5.92
C VAL A 348 3.79 -2.44 -6.58
N ALA A 349 2.75 -2.64 -7.39
CA ALA A 349 2.51 -3.93 -8.00
C ALA A 349 3.36 -4.16 -9.27
N GLY A 350 3.54 -3.11 -10.08
CA GLY A 350 4.30 -3.14 -11.35
C GLY A 350 3.71 -4.06 -12.42
N VAL A 351 2.41 -4.31 -12.35
CA VAL A 351 1.65 -5.17 -13.28
C VAL A 351 1.38 -4.50 -14.63
N ASP A 352 0.81 -5.21 -15.58
CA ASP A 352 0.47 -4.66 -16.90
C ASP A 352 -0.64 -3.62 -16.81
N ILE A 353 -1.67 -3.91 -16.01
CA ILE A 353 -2.82 -3.04 -15.80
C ILE A 353 -3.13 -2.99 -14.31
N SER A 354 -3.13 -1.79 -13.74
CA SER A 354 -3.66 -1.58 -12.40
C SER A 354 -4.93 -0.73 -12.47
N ILE A 355 -5.93 -1.03 -11.65
CA ILE A 355 -7.09 -0.17 -11.40
C ILE A 355 -7.18 0.05 -9.89
N GLU A 356 -7.14 1.29 -9.46
CA GLU A 356 -7.28 1.64 -8.05
C GLU A 356 -8.29 2.74 -7.85
N CYS A 357 -8.80 2.84 -6.62
CA CYS A 357 -9.55 4.02 -6.25
C CYS A 357 -8.69 5.28 -6.38
N PHE A 358 -9.31 6.38 -6.79
CA PHE A 358 -8.70 7.69 -6.78
C PHE A 358 -9.39 8.52 -5.71
N ALA A 359 -8.80 8.57 -4.51
CA ALA A 359 -9.37 9.26 -3.36
C ALA A 359 -8.31 10.09 -2.63
N ARG A 360 -8.70 11.26 -2.12
CA ARG A 360 -7.82 12.17 -1.36
C ARG A 360 -8.51 12.59 -0.07
N ASN A 361 -7.90 12.27 1.07
CA ASN A 361 -8.47 12.56 2.39
C ASN A 361 -9.92 12.06 2.53
N LEU A 362 -10.18 10.81 2.09
CA LEU A 362 -11.50 10.18 2.01
C LEU A 362 -12.50 10.80 1.02
N ASN A 363 -12.13 11.86 0.30
CA ASN A 363 -12.95 12.36 -0.81
C ASN A 363 -12.77 11.45 -2.01
N ASN A 364 -13.87 10.85 -2.47
CA ASN A 364 -13.91 10.04 -3.67
C ASN A 364 -13.78 10.94 -4.91
N LEU A 365 -12.71 10.74 -5.68
CA LEU A 365 -12.45 11.42 -6.95
C LEU A 365 -12.63 10.47 -8.16
N GLY A 366 -13.06 9.23 -7.93
CA GLY A 366 -13.31 8.20 -8.94
C GLY A 366 -12.24 7.11 -8.96
N CYS A 367 -11.74 6.76 -10.15
CA CYS A 367 -10.80 5.67 -10.38
C CYS A 367 -9.55 6.15 -11.12
N LEU A 368 -8.42 5.51 -10.84
CA LEU A 368 -7.20 5.63 -11.63
C LEU A 368 -6.85 4.24 -12.17
N ALA A 369 -6.75 4.12 -13.50
CA ALA A 369 -6.13 2.97 -14.12
C ALA A 369 -4.78 3.34 -14.73
N VAL A 370 -3.83 2.41 -14.68
CA VAL A 370 -2.51 2.57 -15.29
C VAL A 370 -2.20 1.36 -16.14
N ILE A 371 -1.74 1.60 -17.37
CA ILE A 371 -1.32 0.57 -18.32
C ILE A 371 0.19 0.74 -18.54
N HIS A 372 0.97 -0.26 -18.14
CA HIS A 372 2.41 -0.32 -18.39
C HIS A 372 2.66 -1.02 -19.73
N LYS A 373 3.06 -0.28 -20.78
CA LYS A 373 3.51 -0.91 -22.04
C LYS A 373 4.85 -1.59 -21.79
N ARG A 374 4.87 -2.93 -21.73
CA ARG A 374 6.12 -3.72 -21.68
C ARG A 374 7.02 -3.37 -22.87
N LYS A 375 8.34 -3.36 -22.66
CA LYS A 375 9.31 -3.22 -23.76
C LYS A 375 9.15 -4.41 -24.71
N VAL A 376 9.08 -4.09 -26.00
CA VAL A 376 9.01 -5.06 -27.12
C VAL A 376 10.17 -6.05 -26.98
N GLY A 377 9.84 -7.31 -26.72
CA GLY A 377 10.79 -8.40 -26.47
C GLY A 377 10.12 -9.65 -25.90
N GLN A 378 9.03 -9.47 -25.14
CA GLN A 378 8.06 -10.53 -24.86
C GLN A 378 6.95 -10.44 -25.90
N ARG A 379 7.06 -11.22 -26.99
CA ARG A 379 5.98 -11.35 -27.97
C ARG A 379 4.76 -11.90 -27.25
N PHE A 380 3.67 -11.13 -27.24
CA PHE A 380 2.34 -11.70 -27.18
C PHE A 380 2.17 -12.49 -28.49
N LEU A 381 2.21 -13.82 -28.40
CA LEU A 381 1.62 -14.68 -29.42
C LEU A 381 0.21 -15.05 -28.97
#